data_AF-A0A919VNG4-F1
#
_entry.id   AF-A0A919VNG4-F1
#
_cell.length_a   1.000
_cell.length_b   1.000
_cell.length_c   1.000
_cell.angle_alpha   90.00
_cell.angle_beta   90.00
_cell.angle_gamma   90.00
#
_symmetry.space_group_name_H-M   'P 1'
#
loop_
_entity.id
_entity.type
_entity.pdbx_description
1 polymer ?
#
loop_
_entity_poly.entity_id
_entity_poly.type
_entity_poly.pdbx_seq_one_letter_code
_entity_poly.pdbx_strand_id
1 'polypeptide(L)'
;MRRATWEGDKSVLPGNMPVEGRADLRRRSDRSTLDVVTDLEEAAEIEAAPELIATHYLTSIDDVVEHLRAASQLGLGVRVRTYLEQEEDGDTLAERWELELLTASPVDEPVHEDAPAE
;
A
#
# COMPACT_ATOMS: atom_id res chain seq x y z
N MET A 1 -28.59 -57.83 4.14
CA MET A 1 -29.54 -56.68 4.17
C MET A 1 -28.95 -55.54 3.36
N ARG A 2 -29.81 -54.71 2.75
CA ARG A 2 -29.66 -54.07 1.43
C ARG A 2 -28.92 -52.71 1.46
N ARG A 3 -28.14 -52.42 0.41
CA ARG A 3 -27.72 -51.06 0.03
C ARG A 3 -28.92 -50.28 -0.52
N ALA A 4 -29.00 -48.99 -0.24
CA ALA A 4 -29.88 -48.05 -0.95
C ALA A 4 -29.04 -46.85 -1.41
N THR A 5 -28.95 -46.70 -2.73
CA THR A 5 -28.41 -45.57 -3.47
C THR A 5 -29.55 -44.57 -3.66
N TRP A 6 -29.34 -43.28 -3.42
CA TRP A 6 -30.29 -42.25 -3.84
C TRP A 6 -29.68 -41.46 -4.99
N GLU A 7 -30.23 -41.71 -6.17
CA GLU A 7 -30.07 -40.98 -7.42
C GLU A 7 -31.40 -40.25 -7.65
N GLY A 8 -31.36 -38.97 -8.00
CA GLY A 8 -32.56 -38.14 -8.15
C GLY A 8 -32.32 -36.99 -9.11
N ASP A 9 -32.14 -37.34 -10.38
CA ASP A 9 -32.12 -36.45 -11.54
C ASP A 9 -33.55 -36.18 -12.09
N LYS A 10 -33.70 -35.00 -12.73
CA LYS A 10 -34.66 -34.57 -13.79
C LYS A 10 -35.36 -33.24 -13.46
N SER A 11 -34.90 -32.11 -13.99
CA SER A 11 -35.04 -31.60 -15.39
C SER A 11 -36.45 -31.11 -15.74
N VAL A 12 -36.62 -29.79 -15.97
CA VAL A 12 -37.39 -29.17 -17.07
C VAL A 12 -36.89 -27.72 -17.32
N LEU A 13 -36.25 -27.47 -18.47
CA LEU A 13 -36.14 -26.19 -19.22
C LEU A 13 -37.26 -26.16 -20.30
N PRO A 14 -37.44 -25.18 -21.23
CA PRO A 14 -36.84 -23.85 -21.43
C PRO A 14 -37.88 -22.72 -21.69
N GLY A 15 -37.45 -21.46 -21.69
CA GLY A 15 -38.28 -20.30 -22.08
C GLY A 15 -37.44 -19.23 -22.77
N ASN A 16 -37.29 -19.39 -24.08
CA ASN A 16 -36.62 -18.48 -25.01
C ASN A 16 -37.55 -17.30 -25.35
N MET A 17 -37.03 -16.08 -25.51
CA MET A 17 -37.03 -15.32 -26.78
C MET A 17 -36.30 -13.97 -26.64
N PRO A 18 -35.70 -13.46 -27.73
CA PRO A 18 -34.70 -12.39 -27.76
C PRO A 18 -35.30 -11.03 -28.17
N VAL A 19 -34.53 -9.94 -27.96
CA VAL A 19 -34.60 -8.75 -28.81
C VAL A 19 -33.19 -8.25 -29.12
N GLU A 20 -32.80 -8.38 -30.39
CA GLU A 20 -31.70 -7.64 -31.00
C GLU A 20 -32.07 -6.16 -31.15
N GLY A 21 -31.10 -5.26 -31.01
CA GLY A 21 -31.37 -3.83 -31.15
C GLY A 21 -30.17 -2.89 -31.04
N ARG A 22 -29.18 -3.10 -31.91
CA ARG A 22 -28.36 -2.08 -32.63
C ARG A 22 -28.25 -0.69 -31.99
N ALA A 23 -27.02 -0.30 -31.63
CA ALA A 23 -26.50 1.03 -31.97
C ALA A 23 -24.96 1.04 -31.89
N ASP A 24 -24.33 0.83 -33.03
CA ASP A 24 -23.07 1.51 -33.37
C ASP A 24 -23.26 3.01 -33.15
N LEU A 25 -22.46 3.60 -32.26
CA LEU A 25 -22.14 5.02 -32.28
C LEU A 25 -20.66 5.17 -31.94
N ARG A 26 -19.86 5.24 -33.01
CA ARG A 26 -18.61 5.97 -33.03
C ARG A 26 -18.79 7.30 -32.27
N ARG A 27 -18.05 7.48 -31.19
CA ARG A 27 -17.53 8.81 -30.87
C ARG A 27 -16.09 8.70 -30.42
N ARG A 28 -15.22 8.79 -31.42
CA ARG A 28 -13.87 9.30 -31.28
C ARG A 28 -13.97 10.67 -30.60
N SER A 29 -13.40 10.78 -29.43
CA SER A 29 -12.94 12.02 -28.80
C SER A 29 -11.73 11.53 -28.01
N ASP A 30 -10.53 11.46 -28.58
CA ASP A 30 -9.70 12.63 -28.89
C ASP A 30 -10.01 13.78 -27.94
N ARG A 31 -9.80 13.52 -26.65
CA ARG A 31 -9.50 14.59 -25.70
C ARG A 31 -7.98 14.63 -25.56
N SER A 32 -7.37 15.15 -26.61
CA SER A 32 -6.15 15.93 -26.48
C SER A 32 -6.51 17.16 -25.63
N THR A 33 -6.29 17.06 -24.33
CA THR A 33 -6.00 18.25 -23.51
C THR A 33 -4.50 18.30 -23.37
N LEU A 34 -3.89 18.89 -24.40
CA LEU A 34 -2.73 19.76 -24.22
C LEU A 34 -2.95 20.67 -23.00
N ASP A 35 -1.83 21.01 -22.38
CA ASP A 35 -1.65 22.10 -21.43
C ASP A 35 -2.12 21.85 -19.98
N VAL A 36 -1.22 21.23 -19.22
CA VAL A 36 -0.72 21.87 -18.00
C VAL A 36 0.81 21.75 -17.98
N VAL A 37 1.47 22.57 -18.79
CA VAL A 37 2.91 22.81 -18.70
C VAL A 37 3.11 24.08 -17.86
N THR A 38 2.63 24.04 -16.62
CA THR A 38 2.80 25.12 -15.63
C THR A 38 2.77 24.50 -14.25
N ASP A 39 3.78 23.69 -13.92
CA ASP A 39 4.25 23.49 -12.53
C ASP A 39 5.59 22.73 -12.44
N LEU A 40 6.51 22.90 -13.41
CA LEU A 40 7.82 22.23 -13.30
C LEU A 40 8.85 23.10 -12.54
N GLU A 41 8.61 24.41 -12.42
CA GLU A 41 9.52 25.34 -11.74
C GLU A 41 9.12 25.61 -10.27
N GLU A 42 7.89 25.27 -9.84
CA GLU A 42 7.47 25.34 -8.41
C GLU A 42 7.60 23.97 -7.68
N ALA A 43 7.76 22.87 -8.42
CA ALA A 43 8.01 21.53 -7.86
C ALA A 43 9.44 21.33 -7.32
N ALA A 44 10.35 22.31 -7.49
CA ALA A 44 11.73 22.21 -7.05
C ALA A 44 11.95 22.55 -5.57
N GLU A 45 10.93 23.09 -4.88
CA GLU A 45 10.99 23.43 -3.44
C GLU A 45 10.01 22.60 -2.59
N ILE A 46 9.35 21.59 -3.16
CA ILE A 46 8.73 20.54 -2.36
C ILE A 46 9.85 19.56 -2.06
N GLU A 47 10.45 19.64 -0.87
CA GLU A 47 11.32 18.57 -0.37
C GLU A 47 10.58 17.25 -0.56
N ALA A 48 11.09 16.42 -1.48
CA ALA A 48 10.41 15.18 -1.84
C ALA A 48 10.24 14.35 -0.58
N ALA A 49 8.98 14.08 -0.21
CA ALA A 49 8.70 13.30 0.99
C ALA A 49 9.44 11.96 0.92
N PRO A 50 10.01 11.47 2.03
CA PRO A 50 10.76 10.23 2.02
C PRO A 50 9.94 9.06 1.48
N GLU A 51 10.51 8.38 0.49
CA GLU A 51 9.85 7.27 -0.20
C GLU A 51 10.13 5.95 0.53
N LEU A 52 9.11 5.10 0.62
CA LEU A 52 9.22 3.77 1.22
C LEU A 52 10.01 2.82 0.31
N ILE A 53 11.12 2.30 0.82
CA ILE A 53 11.97 1.31 0.17
C ILE A 53 11.49 -0.11 0.51
N ALA A 54 11.29 -0.41 1.80
CA ALA A 54 10.93 -1.73 2.27
C ALA A 54 10.26 -1.71 3.64
N THR A 55 9.48 -2.75 3.94
CA THR A 55 8.89 -3.00 5.26
C THR A 55 9.39 -4.34 5.79
N HIS A 56 9.91 -4.35 7.01
CA HIS A 56 10.41 -5.53 7.71
C HIS A 56 9.61 -5.79 8.99
N TYR A 57 9.23 -7.05 9.22
CA TYR A 57 8.56 -7.48 10.44
C TYR A 57 9.53 -8.26 11.31
N LEU A 58 9.84 -7.76 12.50
CA LEU A 58 10.91 -8.23 13.37
C LEU A 58 10.34 -8.68 14.71
N THR A 59 10.81 -9.83 15.22
CA THR A 59 10.34 -10.44 16.48
C THR A 59 11.19 -10.03 17.69
N SER A 60 12.40 -9.51 17.45
CA SER A 60 13.31 -9.10 18.52
C SER A 60 13.71 -7.63 18.40
N ILE A 61 13.91 -7.00 19.55
CA ILE A 61 14.48 -5.66 19.66
C ILE A 61 15.92 -5.61 19.11
N ASP A 62 16.71 -6.68 19.27
CA ASP A 62 18.07 -6.73 18.76
C ASP A 62 18.11 -6.62 17.23
N ASP A 63 17.19 -7.29 16.55
CA ASP A 63 17.07 -7.21 15.09
C ASP A 63 16.73 -5.79 14.64
N VAL A 64 15.84 -5.10 15.38
CA VAL A 64 15.49 -3.69 15.11
C VAL A 64 16.73 -2.80 15.23
N VAL A 65 17.53 -2.98 16.28
CA VAL A 65 18.76 -2.20 16.51
C VAL A 65 19.76 -2.40 15.38
N GLU A 66 19.96 -3.64 14.92
CA GLU A 66 20.86 -3.92 13.80
C GLU A 66 20.37 -3.29 12.48
N HIS A 67 19.06 -3.31 12.20
CA HIS A 67 18.50 -2.64 11.02
C HIS A 67 18.64 -1.12 11.10
N LEU A 68 18.41 -0.52 12.27
CA LEU A 68 18.61 0.92 12.49
C LEU A 68 20.07 1.31 12.28
N ARG A 69 21.00 0.50 12.78
CA ARG A 69 22.44 0.72 12.62
C ARG A 69 22.86 0.60 11.15
N ALA A 70 22.31 -0.36 10.42
CA ALA A 70 22.57 -0.51 8.98
C ALA A 70 22.00 0.67 8.17
N ALA A 71 20.75 1.06 8.43
CA ALA A 71 20.11 2.19 7.77
C ALA A 71 20.88 3.50 8.01
N SER A 72 21.33 3.74 9.24
CA SER A 72 22.17 4.91 9.59
C SER A 72 23.48 4.93 8.81
N GLN A 73 24.15 3.79 8.62
CA GLN A 73 25.37 3.70 7.81
C GLN A 73 25.13 3.96 6.32
N LEU A 74 23.92 3.69 5.83
CA LEU A 74 23.52 3.89 4.44
C LEU A 74 22.89 5.27 4.20
N GLY A 75 22.69 6.08 5.24
CA GLY A 75 22.01 7.38 5.14
C GLY A 75 20.52 7.25 4.83
N LEU A 76 19.90 6.12 5.19
CA LEU A 76 18.48 5.86 4.97
C LEU A 76 17.65 6.29 6.18
N GLY A 77 16.43 6.77 5.93
CA GLY A 77 15.46 7.01 7.01
C GLY A 77 14.81 5.72 7.47
N VAL A 78 14.31 5.73 8.70
CA VAL A 78 13.58 4.58 9.26
C VAL A 78 12.38 5.07 10.05
N ARG A 79 11.27 4.35 9.95
CA ARG A 79 10.14 4.45 10.89
C ARG A 79 9.91 3.10 11.55
N VAL A 80 9.84 3.08 12.86
CA VAL A 80 9.59 1.85 13.64
C VAL A 80 8.24 1.96 14.34
N ARG A 81 7.43 0.92 14.20
CA ARG A 81 6.17 0.72 14.92
C ARG A 81 6.25 -0.55 15.74
N THR A 82 5.60 -0.56 16.90
CA THR A 82 5.43 -1.76 17.71
C THR A 82 3.95 -2.10 17.79
N TYR A 83 3.63 -3.38 17.79
CA TYR A 83 2.27 -3.90 17.95
C TYR A 83 2.31 -5.23 18.71
N LEU A 84 1.18 -5.59 19.31
CA LEU A 84 1.01 -6.88 19.96
C LEU A 84 0.31 -7.84 19.01
N GLU A 85 0.84 -9.05 18.88
CA GLU A 85 0.27 -10.14 18.09
C GLU A 85 -0.02 -11.32 19.00
N GLN A 86 -1.13 -12.01 18.77
CA GLN A 86 -1.49 -13.20 19.55
C GLN A 86 -0.59 -14.37 19.13
N GLU A 87 0.02 -15.05 20.10
CA GLU A 87 0.81 -16.25 19.82
C GLU A 87 -0.09 -17.42 19.42
N GLU A 88 0.48 -18.46 18.80
CA GLU A 88 -0.28 -19.59 18.25
C GLU A 88 -1.14 -20.33 19.30
N ASP A 89 -0.70 -20.32 20.57
CA ASP A 89 -1.42 -20.90 21.69
C ASP A 89 -2.66 -20.08 22.13
N GLY A 90 -2.77 -18.82 21.70
CA GLY A 90 -3.95 -17.97 21.94
C GLY A 90 -4.03 -17.34 23.34
N ASP A 91 -3.23 -17.79 24.30
CA ASP A 91 -3.26 -17.31 25.68
C ASP A 91 -2.30 -16.14 25.97
N THR A 92 -1.39 -15.85 25.03
CA THR A 92 -0.31 -14.87 25.20
C THR A 92 -0.23 -13.91 24.02
N LEU A 93 0.22 -12.69 24.30
CA LEU A 93 0.53 -11.66 23.31
C LEU A 93 2.04 -11.49 23.22
N ALA A 94 2.58 -11.60 22.02
CA ALA A 94 3.97 -11.31 21.73
C ALA A 94 4.12 -9.89 21.17
N GLU A 95 5.19 -9.21 21.59
CA GLU A 95 5.60 -7.94 21.00
C GLU A 95 6.19 -8.16 19.62
N ARG A 96 5.73 -7.36 18.65
CA ARG A 96 6.18 -7.39 17.27
C ARG A 96 6.58 -5.98 16.84
N TRP A 97 7.49 -5.93 15.87
CA TRP A 97 8.05 -4.70 15.35
C TRP A 97 7.84 -4.65 13.84
N GLU A 98 7.41 -3.50 13.34
CA GLU A 98 7.34 -3.16 11.92
C GLU A 98 8.31 -2.03 11.66
N LEU A 99 9.25 -2.25 10.75
CA LEU A 99 10.27 -1.28 10.37
C LEU A 99 10.08 -0.91 8.90
N GLU A 100 9.76 0.35 8.65
CA GLU A 100 9.72 0.97 7.32
C GLU A 100 11.07 1.63 7.03
N LEU A 101 11.74 1.21 5.97
CA LEU A 101 12.98 1.81 5.47
C LEU A 101 12.64 2.85 4.40
N LEU A 102 13.20 4.05 4.53
CA LEU A 102 12.87 5.22 3.72
C LEU A 102 14.11 5.77 3.01
N THR A 103 13.92 6.47 1.89
CA THR A 103 15.02 7.10 1.13
C THR A 103 15.72 8.23 1.90
N ALA A 104 15.03 8.87 2.84
CA ALA A 104 15.55 9.94 3.68
C ALA A 104 14.86 9.95 5.05
N SER A 105 15.38 10.73 6.00
CA SER A 105 14.81 10.85 7.34
C SER A 105 13.36 11.34 7.29
N PRO A 106 12.41 10.71 8.01
CA PRO A 106 11.02 11.15 8.07
C PRO A 106 10.80 12.43 8.89
N VAL A 107 11.85 13.01 9.49
CA VAL A 107 11.80 14.20 10.38
C VAL A 107 12.76 15.28 9.86
N ASP A 108 12.74 15.56 8.57
CA ASP A 108 13.26 16.83 8.05
C ASP A 108 12.12 17.85 8.14
N GLU A 109 11.98 18.49 9.31
CA GLU A 109 11.38 19.83 9.37
C GLU A 109 12.55 20.81 9.30
N PRO A 110 12.68 21.64 8.25
CA PRO A 110 13.59 22.76 8.30
C PRO A 110 13.11 23.68 9.42
N VAL A 111 13.82 23.66 10.55
CA VAL A 111 13.69 24.71 11.57
C VAL A 111 14.16 25.99 10.87
N HIS A 112 13.22 26.72 10.27
CA HIS A 112 13.42 28.07 9.77
C HIS A 112 13.73 28.97 10.98
N GLU A 113 14.97 28.92 11.48
CA GLU A 113 15.53 29.96 12.33
C GLU A 113 15.98 31.12 11.43
N ASP A 114 15.02 31.72 10.75
CA ASP A 114 15.16 33.06 10.15
C ASP A 114 14.15 33.96 10.86
N ALA A 115 14.52 34.41 12.05
CA ALA A 115 13.94 35.59 12.66
C ALA A 115 15.02 36.67 12.73
N PRO A 116 15.20 37.48 11.66
CA PRO A 116 15.85 38.77 11.78
C PRO A 116 14.85 39.84 12.26
N ALA A 117 15.39 40.84 12.94
CA ALA A 117 14.78 42.06 13.52
C ALA A 117 14.45 41.92 15.02
N GLU A 118 15.00 42.75 15.91
CA GLU A 118 15.39 44.16 15.79
C GLU A 118 16.63 44.51 16.65
#